data_AF-A0A7Y4HZV3-F1
#
_entry.id   AF-A0A7Y4HZV3-F1
#
_cell.length_a   1.000
_cell.length_b   1.000
_cell.length_c   1.000
_cell.angle_alpha   90.00
_cell.angle_beta   90.00
_cell.angle_gamma   90.00
#
_symmetry.space_group_name_H-M   'P 1'
#
loop_
_entity.id
_entity.type
_entity.pdbx_description
1 polymer ?
#
loop_
_entity_poly.entity_id
_entity_poly.type
_entity_poly.pdbx_seq_one_letter_code
_entity_poly.pdbx_strand_id
1 'polypeptide(L)'
;MALFLLFTVNFAVPGQAQETERTPPSDSLDLIDAMDVDAREYAKEYEVSQDEASGQLNSQENLGALLGRISAVAGPRLAGSFLRHEPEFGGVVRVTGEQPLTGLDTLSGDAMWSRVSIEYGSQHSERDLVKAIEATLWAEISPNIHGVYFDPVIGEIVVLSVGGRDVASYVELALVTHSQLQGLPVSVKVTEEVISDAG
;
A
#
# COMPACT_ATOMS: atom_id res chain seq x y z
N MET A 1 67.31 11.19 44.50
CA MET A 1 67.35 12.46 45.25
C MET A 1 66.59 13.50 44.42
N ALA A 2 65.74 14.30 45.06
CA ALA A 2 64.71 15.23 44.53
C ALA A 2 63.42 14.53 44.03
N LEU A 3 62.21 14.59 44.64
CA LEU A 3 61.44 15.54 45.48
C LEU A 3 60.37 16.30 44.67
N PHE A 4 59.10 15.97 45.00
CA PHE A 4 57.81 16.72 44.92
C PHE A 4 57.46 17.58 43.69
N LEU A 5 56.24 17.37 43.16
CA LEU A 5 55.08 18.24 43.47
C LEU A 5 53.76 17.70 42.87
N LEU A 6 52.77 17.49 43.73
CA LEU A 6 51.36 17.41 43.36
C LEU A 6 50.92 18.74 42.76
N PHE A 7 50.18 18.69 41.65
CA PHE A 7 49.24 19.74 41.26
C PHE A 7 47.88 19.09 40.99
N THR A 8 46.97 19.24 41.94
CA THR A 8 45.53 19.13 41.74
C THR A 8 45.06 20.40 41.04
N VAL A 9 44.37 20.25 39.91
CA VAL A 9 43.58 21.35 39.32
C VAL A 9 42.13 20.90 39.26
N ASN A 10 41.33 21.62 40.05
CA ASN A 10 39.90 21.52 40.18
C ASN A 10 39.29 22.40 39.07
N PHE A 11 38.57 21.82 38.10
CA PHE A 11 37.76 22.59 37.16
C PHE A 11 36.29 22.45 37.53
N ALA A 12 35.74 23.57 37.98
CA ALA A 12 34.33 23.78 38.21
C ALA A 12 33.51 23.52 36.94
N VAL A 13 32.35 22.90 37.13
CA VAL A 13 31.30 22.75 36.11
C VAL A 13 30.34 23.95 36.26
N PRO A 14 30.26 24.86 35.28
CA PRO A 14 29.09 25.69 35.12
C PRO A 14 28.45 25.42 33.76
N GLY A 15 27.13 25.21 33.73
CA GLY A 15 26.44 25.09 32.46
C GLY A 15 25.03 24.60 32.63
N GLN A 16 24.15 25.54 32.96
CA GLN A 16 22.71 25.33 33.07
C GLN A 16 22.16 24.60 31.84
N ALA A 17 21.41 23.53 32.08
CA ALA A 17 20.53 22.95 31.09
C ALA A 17 19.45 24.00 30.75
N GLN A 18 19.55 24.60 29.56
CA GLN A 18 18.42 25.30 28.95
C GLN A 18 17.42 24.22 28.55
N GLU A 19 16.41 24.06 29.38
CA GLU A 19 15.13 23.45 29.05
C GLU A 19 14.51 24.32 27.94
N THR A 20 14.80 23.94 26.70
CA THR A 20 14.11 24.52 25.53
C THR A 20 12.69 24.00 25.61
N GLU A 21 11.76 24.86 26.04
CA GLU A 21 10.34 24.71 25.72
C GLU A 21 10.22 24.49 24.21
N ARG A 22 10.15 23.22 23.80
CA ARG A 22 9.68 22.86 22.48
C ARG A 22 8.18 23.11 22.50
N THR A 23 7.78 24.27 22.02
CA THR A 23 6.41 24.47 21.55
C THR A 23 6.12 23.32 20.59
N PRO A 24 5.07 22.50 20.81
CA PRO A 24 4.70 21.50 19.83
C PRO A 24 4.41 22.20 18.50
N PRO A 25 4.86 21.67 17.35
CA PRO A 25 4.53 22.24 16.06
C PRO A 25 3.00 22.29 15.94
N SER A 26 2.48 23.44 15.49
CA SER A 26 1.06 23.60 15.18
C SER A 26 0.77 22.91 13.86
N ASP A 27 0.66 21.58 13.88
CA ASP A 27 0.48 20.67 12.72
C ASP A 27 -0.79 20.95 11.87
N SER A 28 -1.69 21.82 12.32
CA SER A 28 -2.99 22.02 11.66
C SER A 28 -3.01 23.06 10.55
N LEU A 29 -2.01 23.94 10.46
CA LEU A 29 -1.94 24.97 9.41
C LEU A 29 -1.34 24.44 8.10
N ASP A 30 -0.48 23.42 8.17
CA ASP A 30 0.20 22.86 6.98
C ASP A 30 -0.69 21.91 6.17
N LEU A 31 -1.72 21.30 6.79
CA LEU A 31 -2.58 20.32 6.13
C LEU A 31 -3.62 20.96 5.19
N ILE A 32 -4.20 22.09 5.60
CA ILE A 32 -5.21 22.83 4.80
C ILE A 32 -4.57 23.39 3.53
N ASP A 33 -3.35 23.92 3.64
CA ASP A 33 -2.61 24.44 2.50
C ASP A 33 -2.17 23.33 1.53
N ALA A 34 -1.91 22.11 2.02
CA ALA A 34 -1.56 20.96 1.17
C ALA A 34 -2.74 20.47 0.33
N MET A 35 -3.93 20.30 0.92
CA MET A 35 -5.12 19.84 0.19
C MET A 35 -5.57 20.86 -0.88
N ASP A 36 -5.42 22.15 -0.62
CA ASP A 36 -5.73 23.20 -1.60
C ASP A 36 -4.74 23.22 -2.78
N VAL A 37 -3.47 22.87 -2.55
CA VAL A 37 -2.49 22.66 -3.63
C VAL A 37 -2.90 21.46 -4.49
N ASP A 38 -3.18 20.32 -3.85
CA ASP A 38 -3.55 19.08 -4.55
C ASP A 38 -4.85 19.24 -5.34
N ALA A 39 -5.86 19.91 -4.77
CA ALA A 39 -7.12 20.18 -5.44
C ALA A 39 -6.96 21.03 -6.70
N ARG A 40 -6.04 22.00 -6.70
CA ARG A 40 -5.76 22.83 -7.89
C ARG A 40 -5.08 22.05 -9.00
N GLU A 41 -4.10 21.21 -8.68
CA GLU A 41 -3.44 20.37 -9.68
C GLU A 41 -4.42 19.33 -10.25
N TYR A 42 -5.22 18.70 -9.39
CA TYR A 42 -6.29 17.79 -9.83
C TYR A 42 -7.30 18.49 -10.74
N ALA A 43 -7.79 19.67 -10.35
CA ALA A 43 -8.74 20.44 -11.16
C ALA A 43 -8.20 20.75 -12.56
N LYS A 44 -6.89 21.04 -12.65
CA LYS A 44 -6.23 21.30 -13.93
C LYS A 44 -6.04 20.04 -14.77
N GLU A 45 -5.68 18.92 -14.16
CA GLU A 45 -5.44 17.66 -14.86
C GLU A 45 -6.74 17.05 -15.41
N TYR A 46 -7.82 17.11 -14.63
CA TYR A 46 -9.11 16.50 -14.96
C TYR A 46 -10.16 17.49 -15.50
N GLU A 47 -9.77 18.75 -15.72
CA GLU A 47 -10.61 19.83 -16.25
C GLU A 47 -11.92 20.07 -15.45
N VAL A 48 -11.87 19.91 -14.12
CA VAL A 48 -13.00 20.12 -13.20
C VAL A 48 -12.83 21.41 -12.38
N SER A 49 -13.87 21.82 -11.65
CA SER A 49 -13.74 22.96 -10.72
C SER A 49 -12.88 22.59 -9.51
N GLN A 50 -12.23 23.57 -8.88
CA GLN A 50 -11.45 23.32 -7.66
C GLN A 50 -12.33 22.78 -6.52
N ASP A 51 -13.56 23.29 -6.36
CA ASP A 51 -14.49 22.79 -5.36
C ASP A 51 -14.86 21.31 -5.59
N GLU A 52 -15.04 20.92 -6.85
CA GLU A 52 -15.28 19.53 -7.24
C GLU A 52 -14.06 18.65 -6.98
N ALA A 53 -12.86 19.13 -7.33
CA ALA A 53 -11.60 18.45 -7.03
C ALA A 53 -11.43 18.24 -5.52
N SER A 54 -11.65 19.28 -4.69
CA SER A 54 -11.61 19.19 -3.24
C SER A 54 -12.64 18.20 -2.70
N GLY A 55 -13.87 18.19 -3.23
CA GLY A 55 -14.91 17.23 -2.86
C GLY A 55 -14.52 15.78 -3.20
N GLN A 56 -13.88 15.58 -4.35
CA GLN A 56 -13.42 14.28 -4.83
C GLN A 56 -12.23 13.76 -4.02
N LEU A 57 -11.25 14.62 -3.70
CA LEU A 57 -10.11 14.25 -2.83
C LEU A 57 -10.57 13.91 -1.41
N ASN A 58 -11.46 14.72 -0.83
CA ASN A 58 -12.09 14.41 0.46
C ASN A 58 -12.82 13.07 0.42
N SER A 59 -13.53 12.76 -0.66
CA SER A 59 -14.21 11.47 -0.82
C SER A 59 -13.22 10.31 -0.89
N GLN A 60 -12.09 10.48 -1.58
CA GLN A 60 -11.04 9.46 -1.68
C GLN A 60 -10.39 9.18 -0.33
N GLU A 61 -10.04 10.22 0.41
CA GLU A 61 -9.43 10.09 1.73
C GLU A 61 -10.36 9.38 2.72
N ASN A 62 -11.60 9.85 2.84
CA ASN A 62 -12.58 9.28 3.77
C ASN A 62 -12.91 7.81 3.42
N LEU A 63 -13.04 7.51 2.13
CA LEU A 63 -13.31 6.15 1.68
C LEU A 63 -12.10 5.24 1.91
N GLY A 64 -10.88 5.72 1.67
CA GLY A 64 -9.64 4.99 1.97
C GLY A 64 -9.52 4.65 3.46
N ALA A 65 -9.82 5.61 4.34
CA ALA A 65 -9.84 5.38 5.78
C ALA A 65 -10.88 4.33 6.19
N LEU A 66 -12.09 4.36 5.60
CA LEU A 66 -13.12 3.36 5.83
C LEU A 66 -12.68 1.97 5.33
N LEU A 67 -12.09 1.87 4.13
CA LEU A 67 -11.56 0.61 3.60
C LEU A 67 -10.46 0.03 4.50
N GLY A 68 -9.58 0.86 5.05
CA GLY A 68 -8.58 0.43 6.02
C GLY A 68 -9.19 -0.17 7.28
N ARG A 69 -10.26 0.44 7.82
CA ARG A 69 -11.00 -0.09 8.98
C ARG A 69 -11.70 -1.41 8.67
N ILE A 70 -12.34 -1.53 7.51
CA ILE A 70 -12.99 -2.78 7.09
C ILE A 70 -11.94 -3.88 6.87
N SER A 71 -10.79 -3.53 6.29
CA SER A 71 -9.67 -4.46 6.09
C SER A 71 -9.12 -4.98 7.42
N ALA A 72 -9.03 -4.13 8.43
CA ALA A 72 -8.66 -4.54 9.79
C ALA A 72 -9.68 -5.52 10.40
N VAL A 73 -10.98 -5.31 10.17
CA VAL A 73 -12.04 -6.25 10.59
C VAL A 73 -11.96 -7.58 9.83
N ALA A 74 -11.65 -7.54 8.54
CA ALA A 74 -11.48 -8.76 7.72
C ALA A 74 -10.28 -9.60 8.17
N GLY A 75 -9.20 -8.93 8.60
CA GLY A 75 -8.02 -9.56 9.18
C GLY A 75 -7.44 -10.63 8.24
N PRO A 76 -7.21 -11.87 8.71
CA PRO A 76 -6.65 -12.94 7.88
C PRO A 76 -7.50 -13.34 6.66
N ARG A 77 -8.78 -12.94 6.62
CA ARG A 77 -9.68 -13.22 5.50
C ARG A 77 -9.62 -12.17 4.39
N LEU A 78 -8.88 -11.07 4.58
CA LEU A 78 -8.73 -10.04 3.56
C LEU A 78 -8.13 -10.64 2.28
N ALA A 79 -8.80 -10.43 1.16
CA ALA A 79 -8.39 -10.87 -0.18
C ALA A 79 -8.12 -9.69 -1.13
N GLY A 80 -7.95 -8.49 -0.57
CA GLY A 80 -7.67 -7.25 -1.29
C GLY A 80 -8.67 -6.14 -0.95
N SER A 81 -8.20 -4.90 -1.05
CA SER A 81 -9.06 -3.71 -0.96
C SER A 81 -8.58 -2.67 -1.97
N PHE A 82 -9.51 -1.98 -2.62
CA PHE A 82 -9.17 -0.96 -3.63
C PHE A 82 -10.30 0.06 -3.81
N LEU A 83 -9.93 1.24 -4.32
CA LEU A 83 -10.87 2.23 -4.82
C LEU A 83 -11.23 1.89 -6.27
N ARG A 84 -12.52 1.94 -6.58
CA ARG A 84 -13.06 1.84 -7.92
C ARG A 84 -13.47 3.23 -8.36
N HIS A 85 -12.97 3.69 -9.50
CA HIS A 85 -13.29 5.01 -10.04
C HIS A 85 -14.50 4.99 -10.99
N GLU A 86 -14.73 3.89 -11.71
CA GLU A 86 -15.79 3.77 -12.70
C GLU A 86 -16.57 2.43 -12.55
N PRO A 87 -17.86 2.38 -12.94
CA PRO A 87 -18.71 3.49 -13.41
C PRO A 87 -19.17 4.42 -12.27
N GLU A 88 -19.05 3.99 -11.02
CA GLU A 88 -19.34 4.80 -9.83
C GLU A 88 -18.16 4.73 -8.86
N PHE A 89 -17.76 5.90 -8.33
CA PHE A 89 -16.69 6.02 -7.35
C PHE A 89 -17.08 5.33 -6.03
N GLY A 90 -16.32 4.32 -5.64
CA GLY A 90 -16.62 3.51 -4.47
C GLY A 90 -15.44 2.65 -4.04
N GLY A 91 -15.63 1.94 -2.93
CA GLY A 91 -14.62 1.07 -2.36
C GLY A 91 -15.02 -0.39 -2.51
N VAL A 92 -14.05 -1.26 -2.73
CA VAL A 92 -14.28 -2.71 -2.75
C VAL A 92 -13.37 -3.36 -1.73
N VAL A 93 -13.93 -4.23 -0.90
CA VAL A 93 -13.18 -5.15 -0.03
C VAL A 93 -13.52 -6.57 -0.42
N ARG A 94 -12.52 -7.34 -0.79
CA ARG A 94 -12.64 -8.76 -1.07
C ARG A 94 -12.28 -9.58 0.15
N VAL A 95 -13.02 -10.64 0.38
CA VAL A 95 -12.89 -11.48 1.56
C VAL A 95 -12.96 -12.94 1.16
N THR A 96 -12.12 -13.77 1.76
CA THR A 96 -12.17 -15.23 1.56
C THR A 96 -13.36 -15.86 2.25
N GLY A 97 -13.92 -16.90 1.63
CA GLY A 97 -15.07 -17.64 2.15
C GLY A 97 -16.38 -16.85 2.09
N GLU A 98 -17.49 -17.56 2.28
CA GLU A 98 -18.86 -17.04 2.08
C GLU A 98 -19.47 -16.42 3.34
N GLN A 99 -18.85 -16.62 4.51
CA GLN A 99 -19.44 -16.16 5.77
C GLN A 99 -19.32 -14.64 5.89
N PRO A 100 -20.41 -13.91 6.24
CA PRO A 100 -20.33 -12.49 6.54
C PRO A 100 -19.28 -12.19 7.62
N LEU A 101 -18.63 -11.02 7.51
CA LEU A 101 -17.70 -10.57 8.55
C LEU A 101 -18.47 -10.14 9.80
N THR A 102 -18.00 -10.56 10.97
CA THR A 102 -18.51 -10.11 12.26
C THR A 102 -17.89 -8.76 12.62
N GLY A 103 -18.68 -7.82 13.16
CA GLY A 103 -18.19 -6.52 13.63
C GLY A 103 -18.31 -5.36 12.63
N LEU A 104 -18.81 -5.62 11.42
CA LEU A 104 -19.08 -4.57 10.43
C LEU A 104 -20.23 -3.64 10.84
N ASP A 105 -21.13 -4.10 11.69
CA ASP A 105 -22.22 -3.30 12.25
C ASP A 105 -21.72 -2.02 12.92
N THR A 106 -20.54 -2.07 13.56
CA THR A 106 -19.89 -0.90 14.17
C THR A 106 -19.43 0.16 13.15
N LEU A 107 -19.29 -0.21 11.88
CA LEU A 107 -18.86 0.66 10.78
C LEU A 107 -20.03 1.15 9.92
N SER A 108 -21.21 0.55 10.06
CA SER A 108 -22.38 0.82 9.22
C SER A 108 -22.94 2.25 9.34
N GLY A 109 -22.59 2.98 10.41
CA GLY A 109 -22.95 4.38 10.60
C GLY A 109 -22.04 5.39 9.88
N ASP A 110 -20.98 4.92 9.21
CA ASP A 110 -20.08 5.78 8.45
C ASP A 110 -20.77 6.35 7.20
N ALA A 111 -20.58 7.64 6.92
CA ALA A 111 -21.22 8.31 5.79
C ALA A 111 -20.85 7.67 4.43
N MET A 112 -19.65 7.10 4.34
CA MET A 112 -19.15 6.45 3.11
C MET A 112 -19.54 4.97 3.02
N TRP A 113 -20.20 4.39 4.04
CA TRP A 113 -20.57 2.97 4.07
C TRP A 113 -21.37 2.53 2.84
N SER A 114 -22.32 3.36 2.40
CA SER A 114 -23.15 3.10 1.22
C SER A 114 -22.37 2.98 -0.10
N ARG A 115 -21.10 3.44 -0.12
CA ARG A 115 -20.21 3.37 -1.28
C ARG A 115 -19.21 2.22 -1.22
N VAL A 116 -19.28 1.37 -0.19
CA VAL A 116 -18.41 0.19 -0.06
C VAL A 116 -19.18 -1.07 -0.46
N SER A 117 -18.57 -1.85 -1.36
CA SER A 117 -18.98 -3.21 -1.68
C SER A 117 -18.07 -4.20 -0.95
N ILE A 118 -18.68 -5.20 -0.31
CA ILE A 118 -17.94 -6.32 0.28
C ILE A 118 -18.22 -7.57 -0.53
N GLU A 119 -17.18 -8.09 -1.17
CA GLU A 119 -17.22 -9.24 -2.06
C GLU A 119 -16.68 -10.47 -1.32
N TYR A 120 -17.56 -11.42 -1.03
CA TYR A 120 -17.23 -12.68 -0.36
C TYR A 120 -16.88 -13.77 -1.39
N GLY A 121 -16.27 -14.86 -0.92
CA GLY A 121 -16.01 -16.04 -1.74
C GLY A 121 -14.66 -16.05 -2.48
N SER A 122 -13.76 -15.12 -2.19
CA SER A 122 -12.40 -15.18 -2.74
C SER A 122 -11.70 -16.48 -2.31
N GLN A 123 -10.97 -17.11 -3.23
CA GLN A 123 -10.32 -18.40 -2.95
C GLN A 123 -9.09 -18.25 -2.06
N HIS A 124 -8.34 -17.16 -2.24
CA HIS A 124 -7.07 -16.91 -1.56
C HIS A 124 -7.12 -15.57 -0.83
N SER A 125 -6.46 -15.49 0.32
CA SER A 125 -6.27 -14.22 1.01
C SER A 125 -5.08 -13.47 0.40
N GLU A 126 -5.09 -12.14 0.49
CA GLU A 126 -3.98 -11.27 0.09
C GLU A 126 -2.69 -11.74 0.76
N ARG A 127 -2.76 -12.03 2.06
CA ARG A 127 -1.63 -12.51 2.84
C ARG A 127 -1.05 -13.81 2.29
N ASP A 128 -1.90 -14.74 1.85
CA ASP A 128 -1.41 -16.02 1.34
C ASP A 128 -0.77 -15.86 -0.05
N LEU A 129 -1.31 -14.97 -0.89
CA LEU A 129 -0.72 -14.64 -2.20
C LEU A 129 0.61 -13.89 -2.05
N VAL A 130 0.69 -12.90 -1.17
CA VAL A 130 1.94 -12.17 -0.88
C VAL A 130 3.01 -13.11 -0.34
N LYS A 131 2.66 -14.02 0.56
CA LYS A 131 3.59 -15.05 1.04
C LYS A 131 4.09 -15.96 -0.07
N ALA A 132 3.23 -16.32 -1.03
CA ALA A 132 3.65 -17.10 -2.18
C ALA A 132 4.63 -16.33 -3.08
N ILE A 133 4.42 -15.01 -3.24
CA ILE A 133 5.35 -14.13 -3.94
C ILE A 133 6.71 -14.13 -3.24
N GLU A 134 6.75 -13.93 -1.94
CA GLU A 134 7.99 -13.86 -1.16
C GLU A 134 8.74 -15.20 -1.10
N ALA A 135 8.03 -16.32 -1.09
CA ALA A 135 8.62 -17.65 -1.00
C ALA A 135 9.14 -18.21 -2.33
N THR A 136 8.79 -17.59 -3.46
CA THR A 136 9.11 -18.10 -4.80
C THR A 136 10.41 -17.48 -5.32
N LEU A 137 11.32 -18.31 -5.83
CA LEU A 137 12.56 -17.86 -6.47
C LEU A 137 12.32 -17.53 -7.95
N TRP A 138 11.70 -16.38 -8.22
CA TRP A 138 11.25 -15.98 -9.56
C TRP A 138 12.36 -15.97 -10.63
N ALA A 139 13.58 -15.64 -10.25
CA ALA A 139 14.74 -15.67 -11.15
C ALA A 139 15.10 -17.09 -11.65
N GLU A 140 14.75 -18.13 -10.88
CA GLU A 140 14.94 -19.54 -11.28
C GLU A 140 13.86 -20.00 -12.28
N ILE A 141 12.70 -19.35 -12.27
CA ILE A 141 11.60 -19.63 -13.21
C ILE A 141 11.95 -19.08 -14.58
N SER A 142 12.36 -17.81 -14.65
CA SER A 142 12.78 -17.19 -15.91
C SER A 142 13.61 -15.93 -15.65
N PRO A 143 14.73 -15.73 -16.37
CA PRO A 143 15.50 -14.48 -16.30
C PRO A 143 14.74 -13.29 -16.91
N ASN A 144 13.65 -13.53 -17.64
CA ASN A 144 12.82 -12.48 -18.25
C ASN A 144 11.69 -12.01 -17.33
N ILE A 145 11.66 -12.43 -16.05
CA ILE A 145 10.74 -11.90 -15.03
C ILE A 145 11.41 -10.69 -14.36
N HIS A 146 10.75 -9.55 -14.42
CA HIS A 146 11.29 -8.27 -13.95
C HIS A 146 10.52 -7.68 -12.78
N GLY A 147 9.31 -8.17 -12.52
CA GLY A 147 8.51 -7.71 -11.40
C GLY A 147 7.43 -8.72 -11.09
N VAL A 148 7.08 -8.84 -9.81
CA VAL A 148 5.98 -9.68 -9.35
C VAL A 148 5.27 -8.96 -8.24
N TYR A 149 3.95 -8.86 -8.34
CA TYR A 149 3.14 -8.18 -7.34
C TYR A 149 1.74 -8.80 -7.25
N PHE A 150 1.05 -8.53 -6.15
CA PHE A 150 -0.35 -8.88 -6.00
C PHE A 150 -1.23 -7.73 -6.53
N ASP A 151 -2.18 -8.06 -7.41
CA ASP A 151 -3.16 -7.09 -7.91
C ASP A 151 -4.52 -7.31 -7.21
N PRO A 152 -4.93 -6.43 -6.27
CA PRO A 152 -6.18 -6.58 -5.53
C PRO A 152 -7.43 -6.45 -6.39
N VAL A 153 -7.33 -5.81 -7.56
CA VAL A 153 -8.47 -5.56 -8.47
C VAL A 153 -8.88 -6.83 -9.19
N ILE A 154 -7.94 -7.72 -9.51
CA ILE A 154 -8.22 -9.02 -10.14
C ILE A 154 -8.05 -10.20 -9.18
N GLY A 155 -7.40 -9.99 -8.03
CA GLY A 155 -7.19 -11.03 -7.03
C GLY A 155 -6.11 -12.05 -7.45
N GLU A 156 -5.11 -11.61 -8.21
CA GLU A 156 -4.11 -12.48 -8.82
C GLU A 156 -2.68 -12.02 -8.52
N ILE A 157 -1.73 -12.94 -8.62
CA ILE A 157 -0.30 -12.63 -8.69
C ILE A 157 0.00 -12.24 -10.14
N VAL A 158 0.45 -11.01 -10.35
CA VAL A 158 0.85 -10.50 -11.65
C VAL A 158 2.36 -10.61 -11.80
N VAL A 159 2.80 -11.30 -12.84
CA VAL A 159 4.20 -11.46 -13.23
C VAL A 159 4.48 -10.58 -14.43
N LEU A 160 5.34 -9.58 -14.25
CA LEU A 160 5.82 -8.71 -15.31
C LEU A 160 6.99 -9.39 -16.01
N SER A 161 6.83 -9.63 -17.30
CA SER A 161 7.89 -10.19 -18.14
C SER A 161 8.31 -9.20 -19.23
N VAL A 162 9.63 -9.08 -19.43
CA VAL A 162 10.20 -8.27 -20.52
C VAL A 162 10.43 -9.16 -21.74
N GLY A 163 9.97 -8.70 -22.90
CA GLY A 163 10.21 -9.36 -24.18
C GLY A 163 9.00 -9.38 -25.09
N GLY A 164 9.04 -10.25 -26.10
CA GLY A 164 7.93 -10.46 -27.02
C GLY A 164 6.91 -11.47 -26.49
N ARG A 165 5.82 -11.66 -27.24
CA ARG A 165 4.76 -12.64 -26.94
C ARG A 165 5.30 -14.06 -26.68
N ASP A 166 6.30 -14.48 -27.45
CA ASP A 166 6.92 -15.80 -27.28
C ASP A 166 7.56 -15.98 -25.90
N VAL A 167 8.13 -14.90 -25.34
CA VAL A 167 8.71 -14.89 -23.99
C VAL A 167 7.61 -15.02 -22.94
N ALA A 168 6.50 -14.28 -23.08
CA ALA A 168 5.36 -14.42 -22.16
C ALA A 168 4.78 -15.82 -22.18
N SER A 169 4.57 -16.43 -23.36
CA SER A 169 4.08 -17.81 -23.44
C SER A 169 5.04 -18.82 -22.81
N TYR A 170 6.36 -18.60 -22.92
CA TYR A 170 7.34 -19.41 -22.21
C TYR A 170 7.24 -19.23 -20.69
N VAL A 171 7.11 -18.00 -20.20
CA VAL A 171 6.95 -17.69 -18.78
C VAL A 171 5.65 -18.28 -18.23
N GLU A 172 4.53 -18.12 -18.93
CA GLU A 172 3.24 -18.73 -18.57
C GLU A 172 3.37 -20.25 -18.41
N LEU A 173 4.01 -20.93 -19.38
CA LEU A 173 4.23 -22.37 -19.30
C LEU A 173 5.10 -22.75 -18.09
N ALA A 174 6.19 -22.01 -17.85
CA ALA A 174 7.07 -22.25 -16.71
C ALA A 174 6.30 -22.10 -15.38
N LEU A 175 5.48 -21.06 -15.23
CA LEU A 175 4.67 -20.79 -14.04
C LEU A 175 3.66 -21.90 -13.77
N VAL A 176 2.94 -22.37 -14.80
CA VAL A 176 1.96 -23.47 -14.66
C VAL A 176 2.61 -24.77 -14.18
N THR A 177 3.85 -25.02 -14.60
CA THR A 177 4.60 -26.21 -14.17
C THR A 177 5.30 -26.05 -12.83
N HIS A 178 5.39 -24.83 -12.30
CA HIS A 178 6.12 -24.54 -11.06
C HIS A 178 5.32 -24.98 -9.83
N SER A 179 5.85 -25.95 -9.08
CA SER A 179 5.12 -26.62 -7.99
C SER A 179 4.62 -25.67 -6.90
N GLN A 180 5.38 -24.63 -6.56
CA GLN A 180 5.01 -23.65 -5.54
C GLN A 180 3.82 -22.76 -5.95
N LEU A 181 3.53 -22.67 -7.26
CA LEU A 181 2.48 -21.80 -7.80
C LEU A 181 1.22 -22.58 -8.20
N GLN A 182 1.23 -23.91 -8.05
CA GLN A 182 0.09 -24.74 -8.43
C GLN A 182 -1.16 -24.38 -7.61
N GLY A 183 -2.25 -24.05 -8.31
CA GLY A 183 -3.53 -23.66 -7.71
C GLY A 183 -3.61 -22.20 -7.26
N LEU A 184 -2.54 -21.42 -7.46
CA LEU A 184 -2.57 -19.98 -7.27
C LEU A 184 -3.03 -19.27 -8.55
N PRO A 185 -3.80 -18.18 -8.44
CA PRO A 185 -4.17 -17.36 -9.59
C PRO A 185 -2.97 -16.51 -10.00
N VAL A 186 -2.40 -16.80 -11.17
CA VAL A 186 -1.23 -16.10 -11.71
C VAL A 186 -1.51 -15.63 -13.13
N SER A 187 -1.21 -14.36 -13.42
CA SER A 187 -1.26 -13.79 -14.77
C SER A 187 0.07 -13.17 -15.18
N VAL A 188 0.39 -13.25 -16.47
CA VAL A 188 1.60 -12.67 -17.05
C VAL A 188 1.24 -11.42 -17.82
N LYS A 189 1.96 -10.32 -17.55
CA LYS A 189 1.88 -9.08 -18.34
C LYS A 189 3.22 -8.83 -19.02
N VAL A 190 3.17 -8.55 -20.31
CA VAL A 190 4.34 -8.17 -21.11
C VAL A 190 4.59 -6.69 -20.95
N THR A 191 5.84 -6.31 -20.71
CA THR A 191 6.33 -4.94 -20.75
C THR A 191 7.51 -4.83 -21.72
N GLU A 192 7.62 -3.70 -22.41
CA GLU A 192 8.76 -3.38 -23.27
C GLU A 192 9.93 -2.80 -22.48
N GLU A 193 9.66 -2.23 -21.31
CA GLU A 193 10.67 -1.63 -20.44
C GLU A 193 11.11 -2.56 -19.32
N VAL A 194 12.42 -2.64 -19.15
CA VAL A 194 13.06 -3.19 -17.95
C VAL A 194 12.77 -2.23 -16.82
N ILE A 195 11.87 -2.61 -15.92
CA ILE A 195 11.70 -1.91 -14.65
C ILE A 195 12.95 -2.20 -13.82
N SER A 196 13.92 -1.28 -13.84
CA SER A 196 15.01 -1.30 -12.86
C SER A 196 14.51 -0.57 -11.63
N ASP A 197 14.49 -1.24 -10.48
CA ASP A 197 14.34 -0.55 -9.21
C ASP A 197 15.38 0.59 -9.14
N ALA A 198 14.89 1.81 -8.88
CA ALA A 198 15.74 2.89 -8.42
C ALA A 198 16.37 2.43 -7.10
N GLY A 199 17.70 2.36 -7.08
CA GLY A 199 18.49 1.77 -6.00
C GLY A 199 18.42 2.47 -4.65
#